data_AF-A0A948DCT3-F1
#
_entry.id   AF-A0A948DCT3-F1
#
_cell.length_a   1.000
_cell.length_b   1.000
_cell.length_c   1.000
_cell.angle_alpha   90.00
_cell.angle_beta   90.00
_cell.angle_gamma   90.00
#
_symmetry.space_group_name_H-M   'P 1'
#
loop_
_entity.id
_entity.type
_entity.pdbx_description
1 polymer ?
#
loop_
_entity_poly.entity_id
_entity_poly.type
_entity_poly.pdbx_seq_one_letter_code
_entity_poly.pdbx_strand_id
1 'polypeptide(L)'
;MKKFLISILLSLFLLPITAGAVDFLNELRPIITAQDIVQVDKSIIFDASSSFLLDNDDTVSYQWDFGDGSAVQWGEEVVHTYDSPGSYPVALTVTQGREKESIVRDVFVYTKLVLMLTDVTDKKENIANLRTEAEEEGTYIFLIESYDSTTAFMSEEALSKKLSDQVSILNSANSIVIWTTRGSGINALTRLVQQAAKEEMSQVQDSLKGKSIVVITDESLNTFGRIMQGNFNIIQPKQIIITRQYELKNLIVAESVDVFLKDLEASISDYTVINEETGRVSIWNSISYLVSFMISKGIPSNTIVLLLMLPVIVTIITFLKQVIGITTFGLYTPSIITLSFLALGLKFGLTILVIIIVTGAVLRKALDRFRLLHIPRIAIILTISTLIILLMLAFGTYLGISQIATIAVFPMLIMTTLAEKFVSALGGKGFHAALLLMFETTAVSLICYWVVEWQYLQNLMLGHPEIILILLLVNYGLGRWTGLRLMEYVRFREVMRHAEE
;
A
#
# COMPACT_ATOMS: atom_id res chain seq x y z
N MET A 1 46.89 3.39 39.70
CA MET A 1 45.43 3.24 39.43
C MET A 1 45.04 2.20 38.37
N LYS A 2 45.94 1.62 37.56
CA LYS A 2 45.58 0.51 36.62
C LYS A 2 45.52 -0.89 37.25
N LYS A 3 46.25 -1.15 38.35
CA LYS A 3 46.25 -2.47 39.01
C LYS A 3 45.05 -2.72 39.94
N PHE A 4 44.36 -1.66 40.39
CA PHE A 4 43.19 -1.79 41.27
C PHE A 4 41.89 -2.09 40.47
N LEU A 5 41.78 -1.55 39.24
CA LEU A 5 40.63 -1.81 38.36
C LEU A 5 40.65 -3.23 37.76
N ILE A 6 41.84 -3.80 37.51
CA ILE A 6 41.97 -5.19 37.04
C ILE A 6 41.59 -6.18 38.16
N SER A 7 41.87 -5.85 39.43
CA SER A 7 41.46 -6.71 40.55
C SER A 7 39.95 -6.72 40.77
N ILE A 8 39.25 -5.61 40.49
CA ILE A 8 37.78 -5.52 40.59
C ILE A 8 37.11 -6.21 39.40
N LEU A 9 37.71 -6.13 38.20
CA LEU A 9 37.25 -6.90 37.03
C LEU A 9 37.50 -8.41 37.17
N LEU A 10 38.56 -8.82 37.87
CA LEU A 10 38.84 -10.24 38.12
C LEU A 10 38.00 -10.80 39.29
N SER A 11 37.58 -9.97 40.25
CA SER A 11 36.68 -10.40 41.34
C SER A 11 35.20 -10.39 40.94
N LEU A 12 34.80 -9.64 39.91
CA LEU A 12 33.43 -9.69 39.38
C LEU A 12 33.17 -10.92 38.49
N PHE A 13 34.22 -11.64 38.07
CA PHE A 13 34.12 -12.85 37.24
C PHE A 13 34.18 -14.17 38.03
N LEU A 14 34.25 -14.07 39.36
CA LEU A 14 34.28 -15.21 40.30
C LEU A 14 33.14 -15.07 41.32
N LEU A 15 31.90 -14.99 40.83
CA LEU A 15 30.78 -15.47 41.62
C LEU A 15 30.90 -17.01 41.66
N PRO A 16 30.73 -17.64 42.84
CA PRO A 16 30.65 -19.09 42.89
C PRO A 16 29.44 -19.48 42.06
N ILE A 17 29.68 -20.18 40.96
CA ILE A 17 28.65 -20.96 40.29
C ILE A 17 28.21 -21.96 41.36
N THR A 18 27.13 -21.64 42.06
CA THR A 18 26.41 -22.60 42.88
C THR A 18 26.13 -23.78 41.96
N ALA A 19 26.59 -24.95 42.37
CA ALA A 19 26.40 -26.23 41.71
C ALA A 19 24.90 -26.55 41.56
N GLY A 20 24.28 -25.94 40.57
CA GLY A 20 22.86 -26.07 40.20
C GLY A 20 22.60 -25.72 38.73
N ALA A 21 23.65 -25.63 37.91
CA ALA A 21 23.58 -25.31 36.49
C ALA A 21 24.25 -26.38 35.60
N VAL A 22 24.17 -27.66 36.01
CA VAL A 22 24.72 -28.80 35.25
C VAL A 22 23.63 -29.81 34.83
N ASP A 23 22.37 -29.67 35.27
CA ASP A 23 21.29 -30.61 34.90
C ASP A 23 20.38 -30.16 33.73
N PHE A 24 20.60 -28.99 33.12
CA PHE A 24 19.75 -28.50 32.01
C PHE A 24 20.16 -29.02 30.60
N LEU A 25 21.14 -29.92 30.49
CA LEU A 25 21.66 -30.38 29.20
C LEU A 25 21.30 -31.82 28.82
N ASN A 26 20.41 -32.48 29.56
CA ASN A 26 20.01 -33.86 29.24
C ASN A 26 18.51 -34.09 29.41
N GLU A 27 17.70 -33.27 28.75
CA GLU A 27 16.25 -33.42 28.71
C GLU A 27 15.82 -33.78 27.28
N LEU A 28 15.01 -34.83 27.15
CA LEU A 28 14.38 -35.23 25.90
C LEU A 28 13.40 -34.13 25.46
N ARG A 29 13.54 -33.57 24.25
CA ARG A 29 12.64 -32.53 23.73
C ARG A 29 12.20 -32.84 22.29
N PRO A 30 10.98 -33.35 22.12
CA PRO A 30 10.37 -33.57 20.80
C PRO A 30 10.25 -32.28 20.00
N ILE A 31 10.58 -32.32 18.72
CA ILE A 31 10.36 -31.22 17.77
C ILE A 31 9.67 -31.76 16.53
N ILE A 32 8.54 -31.16 16.17
CA ILE A 32 7.80 -31.47 14.93
C ILE A 32 8.16 -30.46 13.85
N THR A 33 8.75 -30.93 12.76
CA THR A 33 8.98 -30.17 11.53
C THR A 33 8.00 -30.64 10.45
N ALA A 34 7.04 -29.79 10.08
CA ALA A 34 6.03 -30.08 9.05
C ALA A 34 5.44 -28.78 8.47
N GLN A 35 4.63 -28.88 7.41
CA GLN A 35 3.82 -27.77 6.91
C GLN A 35 2.62 -27.55 7.82
N ASP A 36 2.39 -26.31 8.26
CA ASP A 36 1.26 -26.00 9.15
C ASP A 36 -0.10 -25.99 8.44
N ILE A 37 -0.09 -25.87 7.10
CA ILE A 37 -1.28 -25.68 6.27
C ILE A 37 -1.13 -26.54 5.03
N VAL A 38 -2.11 -27.41 4.76
CA VAL A 38 -2.07 -28.35 3.64
C VAL A 38 -3.45 -28.47 2.97
N GLN A 39 -3.47 -28.75 1.67
CA GLN A 39 -4.73 -29.00 0.97
C GLN A 39 -5.19 -30.45 1.23
N VAL A 40 -6.49 -30.70 1.29
CA VAL A 40 -7.06 -32.06 1.29
C VAL A 40 -6.45 -32.90 0.17
N ASP A 41 -6.21 -34.19 0.44
CA ASP A 41 -5.60 -35.17 -0.46
C ASP A 41 -4.14 -34.90 -0.86
N LYS A 42 -3.48 -33.90 -0.26
CA LYS A 42 -2.02 -33.70 -0.42
C LYS A 42 -1.26 -34.42 0.67
N SER A 43 -0.22 -35.14 0.26
CA SER A 43 0.71 -35.76 1.19
C SER A 43 1.60 -34.72 1.87
N ILE A 44 1.68 -34.80 3.18
CA ILE A 44 2.51 -33.99 4.06
C ILE A 44 3.57 -34.88 4.72
N ILE A 45 4.79 -34.36 4.81
CA ILE A 45 5.91 -35.02 5.48
C ILE A 45 6.03 -34.44 6.89
N PHE A 46 6.09 -35.31 7.88
CA PHE A 46 6.36 -34.99 9.28
C PHE A 46 7.74 -35.54 9.65
N ASP A 47 8.60 -34.67 10.19
CA ASP A 47 9.98 -34.98 10.52
C ASP A 47 10.28 -34.65 11.99
N ALA A 48 10.82 -35.63 12.73
CA ALA A 48 11.25 -35.52 14.12
C ALA A 48 12.77 -35.40 14.30
N SER A 49 13.57 -35.41 13.23
CA SER A 49 15.04 -35.42 13.26
C SER A 49 15.68 -34.26 14.01
N SER A 50 14.94 -33.15 14.15
CA SER A 50 15.37 -31.97 14.90
C SER A 50 15.13 -32.08 16.41
N SER A 51 14.58 -33.19 16.91
CA SER A 51 14.32 -33.42 18.33
C SER A 51 15.63 -33.53 19.13
N PHE A 52 15.64 -32.99 20.36
CA PHE A 52 16.78 -33.17 21.26
C PHE A 52 16.65 -34.51 21.98
N LEU A 53 17.68 -35.34 21.83
CA LEU A 53 17.80 -36.65 22.45
C LEU A 53 18.72 -36.59 23.68
N LEU A 54 18.57 -37.57 24.56
CA LEU A 54 19.45 -37.77 25.70
C LEU A 54 20.83 -38.25 25.21
N ASP A 55 21.88 -37.82 25.92
CA ASP A 55 23.26 -38.25 25.70
C ASP A 55 23.48 -39.67 26.27
N ASN A 56 22.78 -40.64 25.69
CA ASN A 56 22.89 -42.06 26.00
C ASN A 56 22.68 -42.93 24.74
N ASP A 57 23.01 -44.23 24.84
CA ASP A 57 22.91 -45.19 23.73
C ASP A 57 21.57 -45.95 23.74
N ASP A 58 20.54 -45.39 24.38
CA ASP A 58 19.24 -46.03 24.45
C ASP A 58 18.54 -45.96 23.08
N THR A 59 17.74 -46.99 22.78
CA THR A 59 16.93 -47.01 21.57
C THR A 59 15.89 -45.89 21.59
N VAL A 60 15.83 -45.11 20.51
CA VAL A 60 14.86 -44.05 20.29
C VAL A 60 13.71 -44.56 19.44
N SER A 61 12.48 -44.20 19.81
CA SER A 61 11.28 -44.44 19.01
C SER A 61 10.44 -43.18 18.89
N TYR A 62 9.89 -42.98 17.69
CA TYR A 62 9.06 -41.86 17.31
C TYR A 62 7.67 -42.37 16.96
N GLN A 63 6.66 -41.86 17.64
CA GLN A 63 5.27 -42.24 17.48
C GLN A 63 4.46 -41.00 17.11
N TRP A 64 3.69 -41.09 16.03
CA TRP A 64 2.91 -39.99 15.45
C TRP A 64 1.42 -40.29 15.48
N ASP A 65 0.65 -39.44 16.17
CA ASP A 65 -0.80 -39.40 16.12
C ASP A 65 -1.21 -38.13 15.36
N PHE A 66 -1.99 -38.26 14.29
CA PHE A 66 -2.36 -37.14 13.43
C PHE A 66 -3.66 -36.46 13.86
N GLY A 67 -4.38 -36.98 14.86
CA GLY A 67 -5.61 -36.36 15.37
C GLY A 67 -6.83 -36.45 14.45
N ASP A 68 -6.73 -37.14 13.31
CA ASP A 68 -7.82 -37.39 12.35
C ASP A 68 -8.50 -38.76 12.55
N GLY A 69 -8.06 -39.53 13.55
CA GLY A 69 -8.55 -40.89 13.82
C GLY A 69 -7.88 -41.98 12.98
N SER A 70 -6.88 -41.64 12.16
CA SER A 70 -6.05 -42.61 11.47
C SER A 70 -5.17 -43.41 12.44
N ALA A 71 -4.63 -44.54 11.96
CA ALA A 71 -3.74 -45.36 12.78
C ALA A 71 -2.42 -44.64 13.04
N VAL A 72 -1.98 -44.68 14.29
CA VAL A 72 -0.68 -44.14 14.73
C VAL A 72 0.46 -44.72 13.90
N GLN A 73 1.36 -43.85 13.45
CA GLN A 73 2.52 -44.23 12.64
C GLN A 73 3.83 -44.17 13.45
N TRP A 74 4.83 -44.92 12.99
CA TRP A 74 6.14 -45.01 13.62
C TRP A 74 7.24 -44.70 12.62
N GLY A 75 8.21 -43.90 13.05
CA GLY A 75 9.33 -43.48 12.20
C GLY A 75 9.78 -42.07 12.53
N GLU A 76 11.06 -41.79 12.31
CA GLU A 76 11.62 -40.44 12.45
C GLU A 76 11.00 -39.47 11.43
N GLU A 77 10.79 -39.96 10.20
CA GLU A 77 10.09 -39.25 9.13
C GLU A 77 8.89 -40.11 8.67
N VAL A 78 7.70 -39.50 8.61
CA VAL A 78 6.45 -40.17 8.19
C VAL A 78 5.68 -39.32 7.19
N VAL A 79 4.95 -39.98 6.28
CA VAL A 79 4.10 -39.32 5.28
C VAL A 79 2.65 -39.59 5.60
N HIS A 80 1.85 -38.53 5.71
CA HIS A 80 0.41 -38.62 6.00
C HIS A 80 -0.41 -37.84 4.98
N THR A 81 -1.70 -38.16 4.86
CA THR A 81 -2.64 -37.46 3.97
C THR A 81 -4.00 -37.39 4.65
N TYR A 82 -4.59 -36.20 4.69
CA TYR A 82 -5.91 -35.95 5.26
C TYR A 82 -6.98 -35.94 4.16
N ASP A 83 -8.10 -36.60 4.41
CA ASP A 83 -9.23 -36.74 3.48
C ASP A 83 -10.34 -35.69 3.69
N SER A 84 -10.28 -34.95 4.81
CA SER A 84 -11.30 -34.01 5.24
C SER A 84 -10.64 -32.69 5.68
N PRO A 85 -11.28 -31.53 5.47
CA PRO A 85 -10.78 -30.28 6.00
C PRO A 85 -10.99 -30.19 7.51
N GLY A 86 -10.14 -29.41 8.18
CA GLY A 86 -10.21 -29.18 9.62
C GLY A 86 -8.86 -28.85 10.24
N SER A 87 -8.87 -28.51 11.52
CA SER A 87 -7.65 -28.36 12.32
C SER A 87 -7.38 -29.65 13.06
N TYR A 88 -6.21 -30.24 12.82
CA TYR A 88 -5.81 -31.53 13.38
C TYR A 88 -4.63 -31.35 14.35
N PRO A 89 -4.79 -31.71 15.63
CA PRO A 89 -3.71 -31.65 16.61
C PRO A 89 -2.78 -32.86 16.42
N VAL A 90 -1.65 -32.65 15.76
CA VAL A 90 -0.65 -33.70 15.52
C VAL A 90 0.23 -33.85 16.76
N ALA A 91 0.20 -35.03 17.38
CA ALA A 91 1.01 -35.36 18.54
C ALA A 91 2.22 -36.22 18.14
N LEU A 92 3.42 -35.72 18.40
CA LEU A 92 4.65 -36.50 18.37
C LEU A 92 4.96 -36.96 19.78
N THR A 93 5.28 -38.23 19.92
CA THR A 93 5.76 -38.83 21.16
C THR A 93 7.12 -39.47 20.91
N VAL A 94 8.16 -38.95 21.57
CA VAL A 94 9.51 -39.50 21.49
C VAL A 94 9.76 -40.30 22.76
N THR A 95 10.24 -41.53 22.61
CA THR A 95 10.64 -42.37 23.75
C THR A 95 12.08 -42.81 23.56
N GLN A 96 12.93 -42.54 24.55
CA GLN A 96 14.34 -42.96 24.58
C GLN A 96 14.60 -43.67 25.91
N GLY A 97 14.78 -44.99 25.85
CA GLY A 97 14.94 -45.82 27.03
C GLY A 97 13.68 -45.80 27.93
N ARG A 98 13.76 -45.11 29.07
CA ARG A 98 12.62 -44.94 30.01
C ARG A 98 11.96 -43.57 29.93
N GLU A 99 12.62 -42.59 29.32
CA GLU A 99 12.10 -41.24 29.19
C GLU A 99 11.16 -41.16 28.00
N LYS A 100 10.06 -40.42 28.18
CA LYS A 100 9.02 -40.26 27.19
C LYS A 100 8.47 -38.85 27.27
N GLU A 101 8.55 -38.14 26.17
CA GLU A 101 8.05 -36.77 26.05
C GLU A 101 7.16 -36.62 24.83
N SER A 102 6.20 -35.69 24.90
CA SER A 102 5.26 -35.46 23.81
C SER A 102 5.02 -33.98 23.57
N ILE A 103 4.85 -33.62 22.29
CA ILE A 103 4.49 -32.29 21.85
C ILE A 103 3.34 -32.39 20.86
N VAL A 104 2.46 -31.39 20.87
CA VAL A 104 1.34 -31.25 19.94
C VAL A 104 1.58 -30.04 19.04
N ARG A 105 1.29 -30.18 17.75
CA ARG A 105 1.33 -29.11 16.75
C ARG A 105 0.07 -29.19 15.88
N ASP A 106 -0.65 -28.08 15.76
CA ASP A 106 -1.86 -28.04 14.92
C ASP A 106 -1.49 -27.93 13.44
N VAL A 107 -2.16 -28.72 12.60
CA VAL A 107 -2.10 -28.65 11.14
C VAL A 107 -3.49 -28.35 10.60
N PHE A 108 -3.61 -27.29 9.80
CA PHE A 108 -4.87 -26.92 9.16
C PHE A 108 -4.98 -27.49 7.74
N VAL A 109 -6.05 -28.23 7.50
CA VAL A 109 -6.34 -28.86 6.20
C VAL A 109 -7.49 -28.11 5.54
N TYR A 110 -7.30 -27.64 4.31
CA TYR A 110 -8.29 -26.85 3.58
C TYR A 110 -8.73 -27.50 2.26
N THR A 111 -9.98 -27.25 1.86
CA THR A 111 -10.50 -27.62 0.54
C THR A 111 -10.30 -26.49 -0.47
N LYS A 112 -10.54 -25.26 -0.03
CA LYS A 112 -10.59 -24.04 -0.85
C LYS A 112 -9.55 -23.05 -0.34
N LEU A 113 -8.70 -22.57 -1.24
CA LEU A 113 -7.75 -21.49 -1.00
C LEU A 113 -8.28 -20.20 -1.61
N VAL A 114 -8.46 -19.17 -0.78
CA VAL A 114 -8.81 -17.81 -1.22
C VAL A 114 -7.59 -16.92 -1.02
N LEU A 115 -7.11 -16.30 -2.09
CA LEU A 115 -6.09 -15.27 -1.97
C LEU A 115 -6.78 -13.92 -1.73
N MET A 116 -6.54 -13.30 -0.57
CA MET A 116 -7.10 -12.00 -0.22
C MET A 116 -6.03 -10.91 -0.25
N LEU A 117 -6.30 -9.85 -1.00
CA LEU A 117 -5.48 -8.63 -1.05
C LEU A 117 -6.16 -7.53 -0.24
N THR A 118 -5.45 -6.94 0.72
CA THR A 118 -5.99 -5.84 1.55
C THR A 118 -4.96 -4.75 1.86
N ASP A 119 -5.42 -3.52 1.95
CA ASP A 119 -4.67 -2.38 2.49
C ASP A 119 -5.46 -1.62 3.56
N VAL A 120 -6.58 -2.18 4.01
CA VAL A 120 -7.51 -1.51 4.92
C VAL A 120 -7.17 -1.85 6.37
N THR A 121 -6.35 -1.01 7.00
CA THR A 121 -5.87 -1.22 8.38
C THR A 121 -7.01 -1.27 9.41
N ASP A 122 -8.06 -0.47 9.23
CA ASP A 122 -9.19 -0.36 10.16
C ASP A 122 -10.06 -1.64 10.20
N LYS A 123 -9.85 -2.57 9.27
CA LYS A 123 -10.66 -3.79 9.14
C LYS A 123 -9.89 -5.06 9.52
N LYS A 124 -8.72 -4.92 10.16
CA LYS A 124 -7.86 -6.07 10.54
C LYS A 124 -8.57 -7.08 11.44
N GLU A 125 -9.35 -6.60 12.42
CA GLU A 125 -10.14 -7.48 13.30
C GLU A 125 -11.25 -8.21 12.54
N ASN A 126 -11.96 -7.50 11.65
CA ASN A 126 -12.99 -8.11 10.81
C ASN A 126 -12.41 -9.19 9.89
N ILE A 127 -11.22 -8.97 9.33
CA ILE A 127 -10.53 -9.96 8.48
C ILE A 127 -10.09 -11.17 9.33
N ALA A 128 -9.65 -10.95 10.57
CA ALA A 128 -9.30 -12.05 11.49
C ALA A 128 -10.51 -12.92 11.80
N ASN A 129 -11.65 -12.32 12.16
CA ASN A 129 -12.90 -13.05 12.42
C ASN A 129 -13.37 -13.81 11.18
N LEU A 130 -13.32 -13.16 10.02
CA LEU A 130 -13.66 -13.76 8.73
C LEU A 130 -12.79 -14.97 8.41
N ARG A 131 -11.50 -14.93 8.76
CA ARG A 131 -10.59 -16.05 8.58
C ARG A 131 -10.96 -17.22 9.49
N THR A 132 -11.27 -16.96 10.75
CA THR A 132 -11.73 -18.01 11.66
C THR A 132 -13.03 -18.65 11.17
N GLU A 133 -14.01 -17.86 10.73
CA GLU A 133 -15.24 -18.37 10.12
C GLU A 133 -14.96 -19.17 8.84
N ALA A 134 -14.02 -18.72 8.00
CA ALA A 134 -13.62 -19.44 6.80
C ALA A 134 -12.98 -20.80 7.12
N GLU A 135 -12.16 -20.86 8.18
CA GLU A 135 -11.49 -22.07 8.62
C GLU A 135 -12.50 -23.13 9.09
N GLU A 136 -13.61 -22.72 9.73
CA GLU A 136 -14.74 -23.62 10.09
C GLU A 136 -15.42 -24.24 8.85
N GLU A 137 -15.47 -23.52 7.75
CA GLU A 137 -16.05 -23.96 6.46
C GLU A 137 -15.00 -24.65 5.55
N GLY A 138 -13.81 -24.97 6.08
CA GLY A 138 -12.73 -25.62 5.34
C GLY A 138 -12.07 -24.75 4.26
N THR A 139 -12.24 -23.43 4.35
CA THR A 139 -11.65 -22.44 3.45
C THR A 139 -10.44 -21.76 4.10
N TYR A 140 -9.28 -21.85 3.48
CA TYR A 140 -8.10 -21.10 3.90
C TYR A 140 -8.02 -19.75 3.18
N ILE A 141 -7.97 -18.65 3.96
CA ILE A 141 -7.72 -17.31 3.41
C ILE A 141 -6.24 -16.97 3.57
N PHE A 142 -5.51 -16.95 2.47
CA PHE A 142 -4.14 -16.44 2.44
C PHE A 142 -4.17 -14.92 2.25
N LEU A 143 -3.61 -14.19 3.21
CA LEU A 143 -3.68 -12.74 3.24
C LEU A 143 -2.38 -12.09 2.73
N ILE A 144 -2.51 -11.20 1.74
CA ILE A 144 -1.45 -10.29 1.32
C ILE A 144 -1.89 -8.87 1.68
N GLU A 145 -1.20 -8.29 2.68
CA GLU A 145 -1.59 -7.02 3.29
C GLU A 145 -0.57 -5.89 3.09
N SER A 146 -1.02 -4.63 3.07
CA SER A 146 -0.16 -3.43 2.99
C SER A 146 -0.60 -2.30 3.94
N TYR A 147 -0.78 -2.60 5.22
CA TYR A 147 -1.31 -1.65 6.22
C TYR A 147 -0.41 -0.44 6.52
N ASP A 148 0.90 -0.53 6.24
CA ASP A 148 1.86 0.55 6.51
C ASP A 148 1.88 1.62 5.42
N SER A 149 1.12 1.42 4.34
CA SER A 149 1.09 2.31 3.20
C SER A 149 0.17 3.51 3.45
N THR A 150 0.70 4.71 3.31
CA THR A 150 -0.04 5.97 3.55
C THR A 150 -0.76 6.48 2.31
N THR A 151 -0.44 5.96 1.13
CA THR A 151 -1.04 6.35 -0.15
C THR A 151 -1.31 5.11 -1.01
N ALA A 152 -2.27 5.23 -1.93
CA ALA A 152 -2.62 4.14 -2.84
C ALA A 152 -1.45 3.68 -3.72
N PHE A 153 -0.53 4.60 -4.08
CA PHE A 153 0.67 4.27 -4.84
C PHE A 153 1.62 3.36 -4.04
N MET A 154 1.83 3.69 -2.76
CA MET A 154 2.67 2.90 -1.85
C MET A 154 2.05 1.53 -1.58
N SER A 155 0.71 1.50 -1.45
CA SER A 155 -0.06 0.26 -1.29
C SER A 155 0.12 -0.66 -2.51
N GLU A 156 -0.08 -0.11 -3.72
CA GLU A 156 0.07 -0.83 -4.98
C GLU A 156 1.48 -1.43 -5.14
N GLU A 157 2.53 -0.66 -4.85
CA GLU A 157 3.91 -1.14 -4.94
C GLU A 157 4.22 -2.26 -3.95
N ALA A 158 3.82 -2.10 -2.69
CA ALA A 158 4.03 -3.10 -1.65
C ALA A 158 3.25 -4.39 -1.92
N LEU A 159 1.98 -4.28 -2.35
CA LEU A 159 1.15 -5.44 -2.72
C LEU A 159 1.73 -6.14 -3.95
N SER A 160 2.16 -5.39 -4.97
CA SER A 160 2.77 -5.97 -6.19
C SER A 160 4.03 -6.77 -5.87
N LYS A 161 4.88 -6.26 -4.95
CA LYS A 161 6.08 -6.96 -4.51
C LYS A 161 5.73 -8.25 -3.76
N LYS A 162 4.85 -8.17 -2.76
CA LYS A 162 4.43 -9.35 -1.98
C LYS A 162 3.74 -10.41 -2.85
N LEU A 163 2.95 -10.00 -3.84
CA LEU A 163 2.35 -10.89 -4.82
C LEU A 163 3.41 -11.60 -5.68
N SER A 164 4.44 -10.88 -6.11
CA SER A 164 5.56 -11.45 -6.87
C SER A 164 6.35 -12.48 -6.05
N ASP A 165 6.47 -12.28 -4.74
CA ASP A 165 7.14 -13.23 -3.85
C ASP A 165 6.27 -14.49 -3.59
N GLN A 166 4.96 -14.43 -3.85
CA GLN A 166 3.96 -15.46 -3.52
C GLN A 166 3.21 -15.99 -4.76
N VAL A 167 3.88 -16.07 -5.92
CA VAL A 167 3.28 -16.55 -7.18
C VAL A 167 2.76 -18.00 -7.06
N SER A 168 3.40 -18.85 -6.24
CA SER A 168 2.92 -20.21 -5.98
C SER A 168 1.52 -20.23 -5.38
N ILE A 169 1.25 -19.35 -4.42
CA ILE A 169 -0.06 -19.20 -3.77
C ILE A 169 -1.09 -18.66 -4.76
N LEU A 170 -0.71 -17.68 -5.59
CA LEU A 170 -1.56 -17.14 -6.65
C LEU A 170 -2.05 -18.24 -7.60
N ASN A 171 -1.15 -19.15 -7.98
CA ASN A 171 -1.47 -20.25 -8.88
C ASN A 171 -2.42 -21.27 -8.22
N SER A 172 -2.20 -21.59 -6.95
CA SER A 172 -3.00 -22.56 -6.19
C SER A 172 -4.38 -22.02 -5.76
N ALA A 173 -4.55 -20.69 -5.64
CA ALA A 173 -5.79 -20.11 -5.12
C ALA A 173 -7.01 -20.38 -6.03
N ASN A 174 -8.13 -20.84 -5.47
CA ASN A 174 -9.37 -21.06 -6.21
C ASN A 174 -10.01 -19.75 -6.68
N SER A 175 -9.88 -18.69 -5.87
CA SER A 175 -10.41 -17.36 -6.19
C SER A 175 -9.52 -16.27 -5.57
N ILE A 176 -9.60 -15.08 -6.16
CA ILE A 176 -8.87 -13.90 -5.68
C ILE A 176 -9.88 -12.88 -5.19
N VAL A 177 -9.75 -12.47 -3.94
CA VAL A 177 -10.55 -11.43 -3.33
C VAL A 177 -9.70 -10.19 -3.13
N ILE A 178 -10.17 -9.06 -3.62
CA ILE A 178 -9.47 -7.78 -3.53
C ILE A 178 -10.34 -6.85 -2.70
N TRP A 179 -9.86 -6.54 -1.51
CA TRP A 179 -10.49 -5.57 -0.62
C TRP A 179 -9.50 -4.46 -0.29
N THR A 180 -9.33 -3.56 -1.25
CA THR A 180 -8.35 -2.49 -1.16
C THR A 180 -8.95 -1.14 -1.49
N THR A 181 -8.44 -0.08 -0.87
CA THR A 181 -8.84 1.30 -1.17
C THR A 181 -8.38 1.71 -2.57
N ARG A 182 -9.24 2.45 -3.29
CA ARG A 182 -8.92 3.07 -4.59
C ARG A 182 -8.39 2.08 -5.65
N GLY A 183 -8.75 0.80 -5.55
CA GLY A 183 -8.30 -0.26 -6.46
C GLY A 183 -6.79 -0.55 -6.43
N SER A 184 -6.06 -0.23 -5.35
CA SER A 184 -4.61 -0.51 -5.27
C SER A 184 -4.29 -2.00 -5.49
N GLY A 185 -5.11 -2.93 -4.99
CA GLY A 185 -4.89 -4.37 -5.12
C GLY A 185 -5.08 -4.93 -6.54
N ILE A 186 -6.10 -4.47 -7.26
CA ILE A 186 -6.30 -4.89 -8.67
C ILE A 186 -5.24 -4.26 -9.58
N ASN A 187 -4.78 -3.05 -9.27
CA ASN A 187 -3.66 -2.42 -9.97
C ASN A 187 -2.35 -3.15 -9.69
N ALA A 188 -2.11 -3.59 -8.45
CA ALA A 188 -0.97 -4.42 -8.08
C ALA A 188 -0.97 -5.76 -8.85
N LEU A 189 -2.13 -6.41 -8.96
CA LEU A 189 -2.27 -7.63 -9.77
C LEU A 189 -2.03 -7.37 -11.26
N THR A 190 -2.55 -6.25 -11.78
CA THR A 190 -2.33 -5.82 -13.16
C THR A 190 -0.83 -5.63 -13.44
N ARG A 191 -0.12 -4.98 -12.52
CA ARG A 191 1.32 -4.74 -12.61
C ARG A 191 2.12 -6.04 -12.58
N LEU A 192 1.74 -7.00 -11.73
CA LEU A 192 2.33 -8.34 -11.71
C LEU A 192 2.21 -9.02 -13.08
N VAL A 193 1.01 -9.03 -13.67
CA VAL A 193 0.78 -9.65 -14.99
C VAL A 193 1.63 -8.98 -16.07
N GLN A 194 1.73 -7.65 -16.04
CA GLN A 194 2.56 -6.92 -17.01
C GLN A 194 4.05 -7.16 -16.84
N GLN A 195 4.52 -7.30 -15.61
CA GLN A 195 5.90 -7.66 -15.33
C GLN A 195 6.18 -9.10 -15.79
N ALA A 196 5.30 -10.04 -15.47
CA ALA A 196 5.39 -11.43 -15.92
C ALA A 196 5.40 -11.54 -17.44
N ALA A 197 4.60 -10.73 -18.14
CA ALA A 197 4.60 -10.67 -19.61
C ALA A 197 5.92 -10.15 -20.20
N LYS A 198 6.61 -9.23 -19.52
CA LYS A 198 7.95 -8.76 -19.92
C LYS A 198 9.05 -9.78 -19.65
N GLU A 199 8.88 -10.58 -18.61
CA GLU A 199 9.84 -11.62 -18.18
C GLU A 199 9.52 -13.00 -18.82
N GLU A 200 8.60 -13.06 -19.78
CA GLU A 200 8.13 -14.28 -20.47
C GLU A 200 7.59 -15.37 -19.52
N MET A 201 7.17 -14.99 -18.31
CA MET A 201 6.57 -15.87 -17.30
C MET A 201 5.09 -16.13 -17.60
N SER A 202 4.84 -16.88 -18.68
CA SER A 202 3.49 -17.22 -19.17
C SER A 202 2.60 -17.88 -18.11
N GLN A 203 3.22 -18.57 -17.13
CA GLN A 203 2.55 -19.26 -16.03
C GLN A 203 1.64 -18.34 -15.19
N VAL A 204 2.01 -17.07 -14.98
CA VAL A 204 1.23 -16.13 -14.17
C VAL A 204 -0.04 -15.70 -14.91
N GLN A 205 0.06 -15.45 -16.21
CA GLN A 205 -1.10 -15.04 -17.00
C GLN A 205 -2.05 -16.21 -17.23
N ASP A 206 -1.51 -17.41 -17.47
CA ASP A 206 -2.33 -18.61 -17.68
C ASP A 206 -3.05 -19.06 -16.41
N SER A 207 -2.45 -18.88 -15.23
CA SER A 207 -3.13 -19.18 -13.97
C SER A 207 -4.32 -18.25 -13.70
N LEU A 208 -4.28 -17.00 -14.19
CA LEU A 208 -5.34 -16.02 -13.98
C LEU A 208 -6.52 -16.16 -14.95
N LYS A 209 -6.31 -16.63 -16.19
CA LYS A 209 -7.36 -16.77 -17.21
C LYS A 209 -8.58 -17.57 -16.77
N GLY A 210 -8.37 -18.62 -15.97
CA GLY A 210 -9.46 -19.47 -15.47
C GLY A 210 -10.10 -19.00 -14.16
N LYS A 211 -9.53 -17.99 -13.50
CA LYS A 211 -9.94 -17.58 -12.14
C LYS A 211 -10.92 -16.42 -12.20
N SER A 212 -11.85 -16.41 -11.25
CA SER A 212 -12.72 -15.25 -11.00
C SER A 212 -12.08 -14.36 -9.95
N ILE A 213 -12.14 -13.04 -10.18
CA ILE A 213 -11.64 -12.04 -9.24
C ILE A 213 -12.86 -11.33 -8.65
N VAL A 214 -12.97 -11.32 -7.32
CA VAL A 214 -14.02 -10.60 -6.60
C VAL A 214 -13.41 -9.35 -5.99
N VAL A 215 -13.92 -8.19 -6.34
CA VAL A 215 -13.47 -6.90 -5.82
C VAL A 215 -14.53 -6.33 -4.89
N ILE A 216 -14.14 -6.13 -3.65
CA ILE A 216 -14.97 -5.53 -2.61
C ILE A 216 -14.69 -4.04 -2.58
N THR A 217 -15.72 -3.22 -2.81
CA THR A 217 -15.57 -1.77 -2.82
C THR A 217 -16.77 -1.04 -2.22
N ASP A 218 -16.48 0.04 -1.50
CA ASP A 218 -17.46 0.99 -1.02
C ASP A 218 -17.75 2.09 -2.08
N GLU A 219 -17.08 2.04 -3.23
CA GLU A 219 -17.20 3.01 -4.32
C GLU A 219 -18.44 2.80 -5.21
N SER A 220 -18.70 3.73 -6.13
CA SER A 220 -19.75 3.58 -7.15
C SER A 220 -19.40 2.42 -8.08
N LEU A 221 -20.22 1.36 -8.07
CA LEU A 221 -20.01 0.16 -8.89
C LEU A 221 -19.94 0.47 -10.39
N ASN A 222 -20.79 1.38 -10.87
CA ASN A 222 -20.81 1.79 -12.28
C ASN A 222 -19.53 2.51 -12.69
N THR A 223 -19.06 3.44 -11.86
CA THR A 223 -17.86 4.24 -12.14
C THR A 223 -16.61 3.39 -12.02
N PHE A 224 -16.51 2.61 -10.94
CA PHE A 224 -15.42 1.69 -10.69
C PHE A 224 -15.37 0.58 -11.74
N GLY A 225 -16.53 0.08 -12.18
CA GLY A 225 -16.63 -0.96 -13.20
C GLY A 225 -16.03 -0.55 -14.55
N ARG A 226 -16.24 0.71 -14.97
CA ARG A 226 -15.60 1.25 -16.19
C ARG A 226 -14.08 1.28 -16.10
N ILE A 227 -13.55 1.62 -14.93
CA ILE A 227 -12.10 1.66 -14.67
C ILE A 227 -11.56 0.23 -14.74
N MET A 228 -12.23 -0.71 -14.08
CA MET A 228 -11.87 -2.11 -14.04
C MET A 228 -11.91 -2.82 -15.39
N GLN A 229 -12.63 -2.31 -16.40
CA GLN A 229 -12.56 -2.83 -17.77
C GLN A 229 -11.13 -2.76 -18.32
N GLY A 230 -10.39 -1.69 -18.00
CA GLY A 230 -8.98 -1.56 -18.39
C GLY A 230 -8.11 -2.65 -17.77
N ASN A 231 -8.32 -2.93 -16.47
CA ASN A 231 -7.64 -3.99 -15.75
C ASN A 231 -8.03 -5.38 -16.27
N PHE A 232 -9.32 -5.61 -16.56
CA PHE A 232 -9.83 -6.84 -17.15
C PHE A 232 -9.12 -7.17 -18.46
N ASN A 233 -8.95 -6.19 -19.35
CA ASN A 233 -8.29 -6.39 -20.64
C ASN A 233 -6.81 -6.79 -20.52
N ILE A 234 -6.16 -6.53 -19.38
CA ILE A 234 -4.74 -6.87 -19.13
C ILE A 234 -4.63 -8.22 -18.43
N ILE A 235 -5.38 -8.37 -17.33
CA ILE A 235 -5.34 -9.58 -16.50
C ILE A 235 -5.97 -10.76 -17.25
N GLN A 236 -7.00 -10.47 -18.06
CA GLN A 236 -7.83 -11.43 -18.78
C GLN A 236 -8.35 -12.58 -17.90
N PRO A 237 -8.93 -12.30 -16.72
CA PRO A 237 -9.52 -13.34 -15.88
C PRO A 237 -10.82 -13.86 -16.50
N LYS A 238 -11.40 -14.93 -15.93
CA LYS A 238 -12.73 -15.42 -16.35
C LYS A 238 -13.77 -14.30 -16.28
N GLN A 239 -13.73 -13.53 -15.18
CA GLN A 239 -14.60 -12.40 -14.91
C GLN A 239 -14.08 -11.60 -13.70
N ILE A 240 -14.43 -10.33 -13.63
CA ILE A 240 -14.28 -9.50 -12.43
C ILE A 240 -15.67 -9.19 -11.88
N ILE A 241 -15.91 -9.55 -10.63
CA ILE A 241 -17.17 -9.32 -9.93
C ILE A 241 -16.93 -8.24 -8.91
N ILE A 242 -17.64 -7.12 -9.02
CA ILE A 242 -17.52 -6.00 -8.10
C ILE A 242 -18.77 -6.00 -7.22
N THR A 243 -18.56 -6.08 -5.91
CA THR A 243 -19.65 -6.16 -4.92
C THR A 243 -19.27 -5.43 -3.63
N ARG A 244 -20.14 -5.53 -2.62
CA ARG A 244 -20.05 -4.86 -1.33
C ARG A 244 -19.46 -5.77 -0.25
N GLN A 245 -18.95 -5.14 0.81
CA GLN A 245 -18.30 -5.86 1.92
C GLN A 245 -19.22 -6.85 2.66
N TYR A 246 -20.53 -6.62 2.69
CA TYR A 246 -21.47 -7.50 3.37
C TYR A 246 -21.64 -8.85 2.65
N GLU A 247 -21.25 -8.96 1.38
CA GLU A 247 -21.30 -10.21 0.60
C GLU A 247 -20.07 -11.09 0.81
N LEU A 248 -19.07 -10.61 1.55
CA LEU A 248 -17.82 -11.33 1.73
C LEU A 248 -18.00 -12.65 2.48
N LYS A 249 -18.94 -12.71 3.43
CA LYS A 249 -19.32 -13.95 4.12
C LYS A 249 -19.95 -14.95 3.15
N ASN A 250 -20.90 -14.50 2.34
CA ASN A 250 -21.57 -15.34 1.34
C ASN A 250 -20.56 -15.91 0.33
N LEU A 251 -19.56 -15.13 -0.07
CA LEU A 251 -18.48 -15.59 -0.97
C LEU A 251 -17.62 -16.71 -0.38
N ILE A 252 -17.34 -16.65 0.92
CA ILE A 252 -16.49 -17.63 1.59
C ILE A 252 -17.23 -18.96 1.71
N VAL A 253 -18.48 -18.91 2.19
CA VAL A 253 -19.35 -20.08 2.38
C VAL A 253 -19.72 -20.73 1.04
N ALA A 254 -19.84 -19.96 -0.04
CA ALA A 254 -20.20 -20.50 -1.34
C ALA A 254 -19.17 -21.53 -1.84
N GLU A 255 -19.66 -22.68 -2.32
CA GLU A 255 -18.84 -23.75 -2.88
C GLU A 255 -17.96 -23.27 -4.05
N SER A 256 -18.48 -22.34 -4.85
CA SER A 256 -17.75 -21.72 -5.96
C SER A 256 -18.20 -20.30 -6.21
N VAL A 257 -17.38 -19.54 -6.94
CA VAL A 257 -17.71 -18.16 -7.32
C VAL A 257 -18.94 -18.10 -8.25
N ASP A 258 -19.19 -19.15 -9.03
CA ASP A 258 -20.37 -19.22 -9.91
C ASP A 258 -21.66 -19.46 -9.11
N VAL A 259 -21.59 -20.21 -8.01
CA VAL A 259 -22.71 -20.37 -7.06
C VAL A 259 -22.97 -19.04 -6.34
N PHE A 260 -21.91 -18.40 -5.86
CA PHE A 260 -21.98 -17.08 -5.25
C PHE A 260 -22.64 -16.03 -6.17
N LEU A 261 -22.33 -16.05 -7.47
CA LEU A 261 -22.97 -15.15 -8.44
C LEU A 261 -24.49 -15.38 -8.55
N LYS A 262 -24.93 -16.64 -8.53
CA LYS A 262 -26.37 -16.97 -8.53
C LYS A 262 -27.05 -16.51 -7.25
N ASP A 263 -26.36 -16.61 -6.12
CA ASP A 263 -26.88 -16.14 -4.84
C ASP A 263 -27.00 -14.61 -4.83
N LEU A 264 -26.03 -13.89 -5.41
CA LEU A 264 -26.09 -12.43 -5.60
C LEU A 264 -27.25 -12.00 -6.51
N GLU A 265 -27.48 -12.73 -7.60
CA GLU A 265 -28.62 -12.51 -8.50
C GLU A 265 -29.95 -12.67 -7.77
N ALA A 266 -30.03 -13.62 -6.84
CA ALA A 266 -31.22 -13.87 -6.02
C ALA A 266 -31.40 -12.86 -4.88
N SER A 267 -30.32 -12.27 -4.36
CA SER A 267 -30.35 -11.44 -3.15
C SER A 267 -30.71 -9.96 -3.36
N ILE A 268 -30.93 -9.50 -4.61
CA ILE A 268 -31.12 -8.07 -4.95
C ILE A 268 -29.94 -7.23 -4.45
N SER A 269 -28.76 -7.82 -4.31
CA SER A 269 -27.56 -7.11 -3.87
C SER A 269 -26.99 -6.26 -5.00
N ASP A 270 -26.37 -5.14 -4.67
CA ASP A 270 -25.71 -4.29 -5.66
C ASP A 270 -24.41 -4.97 -6.13
N TYR A 271 -24.36 -5.44 -7.37
CA TYR A 271 -23.14 -5.98 -7.97
C TYR A 271 -22.96 -5.52 -9.42
N THR A 272 -21.74 -5.65 -9.94
CA THR A 272 -21.42 -5.41 -11.35
C THR A 272 -20.43 -6.46 -11.81
N VAL A 273 -20.73 -7.08 -12.95
CA VAL A 273 -19.85 -8.08 -13.58
C VAL A 273 -19.18 -7.47 -14.79
N ILE A 274 -17.88 -7.68 -14.90
CA ILE A 274 -17.06 -7.27 -16.04
C ILE A 274 -16.55 -8.51 -16.73
N ASN A 275 -16.83 -8.58 -18.03
CA ASN A 275 -16.43 -9.65 -18.91
C ASN A 275 -16.01 -9.08 -20.27
N GLU A 276 -15.81 -9.94 -21.27
CA GLU A 276 -15.40 -9.51 -22.61
C GLU A 276 -16.48 -8.68 -23.34
N GLU A 277 -17.75 -8.79 -22.95
CA GLU A 277 -18.88 -8.18 -23.67
C GLU A 277 -19.17 -6.73 -23.27
N THR A 278 -18.64 -6.25 -22.14
CA THR A 278 -18.98 -4.94 -21.54
C THR A 278 -18.30 -3.72 -22.21
N GLY A 279 -17.40 -3.90 -23.18
CA GLY A 279 -16.47 -2.87 -23.67
C GLY A 279 -16.73 -2.20 -25.03
N ARG A 280 -17.96 -1.78 -25.38
CA ARG A 280 -18.21 -1.10 -26.68
C ARG A 280 -17.79 0.38 -26.68
N VAL A 281 -17.06 0.79 -27.72
CA VAL A 281 -16.58 2.18 -27.93
C VAL A 281 -17.70 3.08 -28.47
N SER A 282 -17.87 4.27 -27.88
CA SER A 282 -18.77 5.34 -28.35
C SER A 282 -17.99 6.62 -28.65
N ILE A 283 -18.49 7.45 -29.57
CA ILE A 283 -17.86 8.73 -30.00
C ILE A 283 -17.64 9.67 -28.80
N TRP A 284 -18.57 9.67 -27.86
CA TRP A 284 -18.51 10.50 -26.65
C TRP A 284 -17.53 9.99 -25.58
N ASN A 285 -16.97 8.78 -25.74
CA ASN A 285 -16.05 8.14 -24.79
C ASN A 285 -14.61 8.12 -25.31
N SER A 286 -14.23 9.05 -26.19
CA SER A 286 -12.91 9.04 -26.85
C SER A 286 -11.75 9.22 -25.86
N ILE A 287 -11.92 10.03 -24.81
CA ILE A 287 -10.90 10.23 -23.77
C ILE A 287 -10.91 9.06 -22.79
N SER A 288 -12.09 8.58 -22.40
CA SER A 288 -12.23 7.34 -21.61
C SER A 288 -11.55 6.15 -22.29
N TYR A 289 -11.72 5.98 -23.60
CA TYR A 289 -11.02 4.96 -24.39
C TYR A 289 -9.50 5.14 -24.35
N LEU A 290 -9.00 6.38 -24.46
CA LEU A 290 -7.58 6.68 -24.35
C LEU A 290 -7.03 6.34 -22.95
N VAL A 291 -7.78 6.63 -21.89
CA VAL A 291 -7.45 6.21 -20.51
C VAL A 291 -7.40 4.68 -20.40
N SER A 292 -8.43 3.98 -20.87
CA SER A 292 -8.46 2.51 -20.87
C SER A 292 -7.31 1.93 -21.69
N PHE A 293 -6.97 2.54 -22.83
CA PHE A 293 -5.82 2.15 -23.65
C PHE A 293 -4.50 2.33 -22.91
N MET A 294 -4.29 3.47 -22.23
CA MET A 294 -3.09 3.72 -21.42
C MET A 294 -2.94 2.69 -20.31
N ILE A 295 -4.02 2.38 -19.59
CA ILE A 295 -4.05 1.34 -18.57
C ILE A 295 -3.67 -0.01 -19.20
N SER A 296 -4.29 -0.35 -20.35
CA SER A 296 -4.00 -1.58 -21.10
C SER A 296 -2.54 -1.73 -21.52
N LYS A 297 -1.83 -0.62 -21.70
CA LYS A 297 -0.39 -0.57 -22.03
C LYS A 297 0.52 -0.50 -20.81
N GLY A 298 -0.04 -0.58 -19.60
CA GLY A 298 0.71 -0.63 -18.36
C GLY A 298 1.11 0.70 -17.78
N ILE A 299 0.37 1.75 -18.12
CA ILE A 299 0.44 2.99 -17.38
C ILE A 299 -0.39 2.82 -16.10
N PRO A 300 0.20 3.00 -14.90
CA PRO A 300 -0.54 2.90 -13.65
C PRO A 300 -1.73 3.87 -13.61
N SER A 301 -2.87 3.40 -13.13
CA SER A 301 -4.09 4.19 -12.97
C SER A 301 -3.83 5.45 -12.14
N ASN A 302 -3.04 5.34 -11.07
CA ASN A 302 -2.63 6.44 -10.20
C ASN A 302 -1.89 7.55 -10.97
N THR A 303 -1.02 7.18 -11.91
CA THR A 303 -0.31 8.14 -12.78
C THR A 303 -1.29 8.90 -13.67
N ILE A 304 -2.29 8.19 -14.21
CA ILE A 304 -3.34 8.80 -15.04
C ILE A 304 -4.20 9.73 -14.18
N VAL A 305 -4.62 9.31 -12.99
CA VAL A 305 -5.34 10.16 -12.04
C VAL A 305 -4.55 11.43 -11.75
N LEU A 306 -3.26 11.34 -11.41
CA LEU A 306 -2.42 12.53 -11.17
C LEU A 306 -2.40 13.50 -12.36
N LEU A 307 -2.36 12.98 -13.58
CA LEU A 307 -2.41 13.77 -14.81
C LEU A 307 -3.79 14.42 -15.02
N LEU A 308 -4.88 13.67 -14.82
CA LEU A 308 -6.25 14.16 -14.95
C LEU A 308 -6.63 15.17 -13.85
N MET A 309 -6.00 15.07 -12.67
CA MET A 309 -6.22 15.99 -11.56
C MET A 309 -5.49 17.33 -11.74
N LEU A 310 -4.44 17.41 -12.57
CA LEU A 310 -3.70 18.66 -12.80
C LEU A 310 -4.62 19.80 -13.33
N PRO A 311 -5.46 19.60 -14.37
CA PRO A 311 -6.46 20.58 -14.79
C PRO A 311 -7.42 21.02 -13.67
N VAL A 312 -7.84 20.08 -12.81
CA VAL A 312 -8.70 20.37 -11.65
C VAL A 312 -7.98 21.31 -10.69
N ILE A 313 -6.74 20.97 -10.31
CA ILE A 313 -5.89 21.78 -9.43
C ILE A 313 -5.70 23.19 -9.99
N VAL A 314 -5.35 23.30 -11.28
CA VAL A 314 -5.15 24.61 -11.94
C VAL A 314 -6.45 25.43 -11.94
N THR A 315 -7.59 24.80 -12.15
CA THR A 315 -8.90 25.47 -12.12
C THR A 315 -9.20 26.02 -10.72
N ILE A 316 -8.98 25.22 -9.68
CA ILE A 316 -9.15 25.63 -8.28
C ILE A 316 -8.24 26.81 -7.97
N ILE A 317 -6.94 26.72 -8.29
CA ILE A 317 -5.98 27.79 -8.03
C ILE A 317 -6.40 29.07 -8.79
N THR A 318 -6.82 28.94 -10.04
CA THR A 318 -7.25 30.09 -10.86
C THR A 318 -8.48 30.75 -10.24
N PHE A 319 -9.46 29.98 -9.78
CA PHE A 319 -10.61 30.49 -9.03
C PHE A 319 -10.20 31.22 -7.75
N LEU A 320 -9.33 30.63 -6.92
CA LEU A 320 -8.85 31.24 -5.68
C LEU A 320 -8.09 32.55 -5.94
N LYS A 321 -7.31 32.64 -7.02
CA LYS A 321 -6.58 33.87 -7.37
C LYS A 321 -7.47 34.94 -7.98
N GLN A 322 -8.41 34.57 -8.85
CA GLN A 322 -9.21 35.52 -9.60
C GLN A 322 -10.45 35.99 -8.83
N VAL A 323 -11.10 35.09 -8.09
CA VAL A 323 -12.34 35.39 -7.36
C VAL A 323 -12.06 35.80 -5.93
N ILE A 324 -11.21 35.07 -5.20
CA ILE A 324 -10.90 35.40 -3.81
C ILE A 324 -9.82 36.49 -3.73
N GLY A 325 -8.77 36.36 -4.54
CA GLY A 325 -7.66 37.33 -4.58
C GLY A 325 -6.42 36.91 -3.80
N ILE A 326 -6.21 35.60 -3.58
CA ILE A 326 -5.04 35.09 -2.86
C ILE A 326 -3.77 35.27 -3.70
N THR A 327 -2.68 35.74 -3.08
CA THR A 327 -1.38 35.85 -3.76
C THR A 327 -0.54 34.58 -3.58
N THR A 328 -0.05 34.00 -4.68
CA THR A 328 0.77 32.78 -4.64
C THR A 328 1.91 32.86 -5.65
N PHE A 329 2.89 31.96 -5.53
CA PHE A 329 3.97 31.80 -6.50
C PHE A 329 3.47 31.27 -7.86
N GLY A 330 2.86 32.13 -8.68
CA GLY A 330 2.28 31.74 -9.96
C GLY A 330 1.15 30.72 -9.82
N LEU A 331 0.82 30.01 -10.90
CA LEU A 331 -0.12 28.88 -10.87
C LEU A 331 0.63 27.54 -10.71
N TYR A 332 1.85 27.49 -11.25
CA TYR A 332 2.68 26.29 -11.33
C TYR A 332 3.14 25.78 -9.96
N THR A 333 3.68 26.65 -9.12
CA THR A 333 4.25 26.27 -7.82
C THR A 333 3.22 25.61 -6.88
N PRO A 334 2.04 26.20 -6.61
CA PRO A 334 1.04 25.53 -5.79
C PRO A 334 0.52 24.23 -6.41
N SER A 335 0.43 24.15 -7.75
CA SER A 335 -0.01 22.92 -8.44
C SER A 335 0.97 21.77 -8.19
N ILE A 336 2.27 22.05 -8.28
CA ILE A 336 3.33 21.09 -8.03
C ILE A 336 3.41 20.68 -6.57
N ILE A 337 3.30 21.63 -5.63
CA ILE A 337 3.31 21.28 -4.21
C ILE A 337 2.15 20.33 -3.91
N THR A 338 0.98 20.59 -4.49
CA THR A 338 -0.19 19.70 -4.37
C THR A 338 0.10 18.30 -4.92
N LEU A 339 0.66 18.20 -6.14
CA LEU A 339 1.04 16.91 -6.72
C LEU A 339 2.12 16.18 -5.91
N SER A 340 3.09 16.92 -5.37
CA SER A 340 4.11 16.36 -4.48
C SER A 340 3.50 15.85 -3.18
N PHE A 341 2.50 16.52 -2.60
CA PHE A 341 1.78 16.02 -1.43
C PHE A 341 0.95 14.77 -1.76
N LEU A 342 0.34 14.68 -2.94
CA LEU A 342 -0.38 13.47 -3.36
C LEU A 342 0.55 12.28 -3.55
N ALA A 343 1.77 12.50 -4.06
CA ALA A 343 2.75 11.43 -4.25
C ALA A 343 3.45 11.01 -2.95
N LEU A 344 3.84 11.97 -2.10
CA LEU A 344 4.63 11.74 -0.88
C LEU A 344 3.75 11.44 0.34
N GLY A 345 2.45 11.77 0.28
CA GLY A 345 1.59 11.92 1.44
C GLY A 345 1.80 13.26 2.16
N LEU A 346 0.72 13.77 2.77
CA LEU A 346 0.71 15.10 3.39
C LEU A 346 1.78 15.30 4.47
N LYS A 347 1.94 14.32 5.37
CA LYS A 347 2.88 14.41 6.50
C LYS A 347 4.33 14.52 6.04
N PHE A 348 4.76 13.63 5.14
CA PHE A 348 6.12 13.64 4.59
C PHE A 348 6.35 14.83 3.67
N GLY A 349 5.40 15.12 2.79
CA GLY A 349 5.44 16.27 1.90
C GLY A 349 5.62 17.59 2.67
N LEU A 350 4.82 17.83 3.71
CA LEU A 350 4.93 19.03 4.53
C LEU A 350 6.28 19.10 5.27
N THR A 351 6.75 17.97 5.81
CA THR A 351 8.04 17.89 6.51
C THR A 351 9.20 18.28 5.58
N ILE A 352 9.24 17.70 4.37
CA ILE A 352 10.26 18.00 3.36
C ILE A 352 10.17 19.47 2.93
N LEU A 353 8.97 19.99 2.70
CA LEU A 353 8.75 21.39 2.32
C LEU A 353 9.31 22.35 3.39
N VAL A 354 9.01 22.11 4.67
CA VAL A 354 9.52 22.91 5.78
C VAL A 354 11.05 22.84 5.86
N ILE A 355 11.63 21.64 5.75
CA ILE A 355 13.09 21.45 5.79
C ILE A 355 13.76 22.24 4.67
N ILE A 356 13.27 22.11 3.43
CA ILE A 356 13.83 22.79 2.25
C ILE A 356 13.77 24.32 2.43
N ILE A 357 12.66 24.84 2.95
CA ILE A 357 12.46 26.29 3.15
C ILE A 357 13.39 26.83 4.24
N VAL A 358 13.45 26.17 5.40
CA VAL A 358 14.33 26.57 6.52
C VAL A 358 15.79 26.53 6.07
N THR A 359 16.17 25.43 5.43
CA THR A 359 17.49 25.24 4.84
C THR A 359 17.83 26.36 3.86
N GLY A 360 16.95 26.65 2.90
CA GLY A 360 17.13 27.72 1.92
C GLY A 360 17.30 29.10 2.56
N ALA A 361 16.53 29.42 3.60
CA ALA A 361 16.66 30.68 4.35
C ALA A 361 18.02 30.79 5.07
N VAL A 362 18.43 29.72 5.77
CA VAL A 362 19.70 29.66 6.51
C VAL A 362 20.89 29.76 5.57
N LEU A 363 20.88 28.99 4.48
CA LEU A 363 21.92 29.01 3.45
C LEU A 363 22.03 30.36 2.76
N ARG A 364 20.90 30.99 2.43
CA ARG A 364 20.90 32.34 1.87
C ARG A 364 21.61 33.32 2.80
N LYS A 365 21.25 33.33 4.09
CA LYS A 365 21.87 34.20 5.11
C LYS A 365 23.36 33.91 5.29
N ALA A 366 23.78 32.64 5.20
CA ALA A 366 25.19 32.26 5.27
C ALA A 366 25.96 32.75 4.04
N LEU A 367 25.40 32.59 2.83
CA LEU A 367 26.01 32.96 1.55
C LEU A 367 26.03 34.47 1.31
N ASP A 368 25.18 35.25 1.98
CA ASP A 368 25.19 36.72 1.90
C ASP A 368 26.55 37.32 2.32
N ARG A 369 27.30 36.65 3.21
CA ARG A 369 28.65 37.09 3.61
C ARG A 369 29.66 37.03 2.47
N PHE A 370 29.46 36.15 1.50
CA PHE A 370 30.41 35.87 0.42
C PHE A 370 30.19 36.74 -0.82
N ARG A 371 29.22 37.66 -0.82
CA ARG A 371 28.93 38.62 -1.91
C ARG A 371 28.84 37.97 -3.31
N LEU A 372 28.30 36.76 -3.38
CA LEU A 372 28.16 36.00 -4.63
C LEU A 372 27.10 36.60 -5.56
N LEU A 373 27.29 36.46 -6.87
CA LEU A 373 26.28 36.76 -7.89
C LEU A 373 25.02 35.90 -7.68
N HIS A 374 23.86 36.42 -8.09
CA HIS A 374 22.55 35.78 -7.85
C HIS A 374 22.46 34.35 -8.42
N ILE A 375 22.88 34.14 -9.67
CA ILE A 375 22.76 32.84 -10.35
C ILE A 375 23.65 31.76 -9.69
N PRO A 376 24.97 31.97 -9.48
CA PRO A 376 25.81 31.01 -8.75
C PRO A 376 25.32 30.75 -7.31
N ARG A 377 24.81 31.77 -6.64
CA ARG A 377 24.27 31.64 -5.28
C ARG A 377 23.07 30.70 -5.24
N ILE A 378 22.13 30.84 -6.16
CA ILE A 378 20.98 29.94 -6.28
C ILE A 378 21.44 28.52 -6.58
N ALA A 379 22.40 28.34 -7.50
CA ALA A 379 22.94 27.02 -7.81
C ALA A 379 23.53 26.32 -6.57
N ILE A 380 24.31 27.04 -5.75
CA ILE A 380 24.86 26.49 -4.49
C ILE A 380 23.73 26.08 -3.52
N ILE A 381 22.71 26.92 -3.37
CA ILE A 381 21.56 26.62 -2.50
C ILE A 381 20.83 25.36 -2.97
N LEU A 382 20.60 25.23 -4.27
CA LEU A 382 19.95 24.05 -4.86
C LEU A 382 20.80 22.79 -4.66
N THR A 383 22.11 22.84 -4.92
CA THR A 383 23.01 21.70 -4.71
C THR A 383 23.01 21.23 -3.25
N ILE A 384 23.07 22.17 -2.30
CA ILE A 384 23.06 21.82 -0.88
C ILE A 384 21.68 21.30 -0.44
N SER A 385 20.59 21.85 -0.98
CA SER A 385 19.24 21.35 -0.70
C SER A 385 19.07 19.91 -1.19
N THR A 386 19.58 19.58 -2.37
CA THR A 386 19.58 18.19 -2.89
C THR A 386 20.43 17.26 -2.03
N LEU A 387 21.60 17.72 -1.56
CA LEU A 387 22.44 16.93 -0.64
C LEU A 387 21.73 16.64 0.69
N ILE A 388 21.00 17.60 1.23
CA ILE A 388 20.22 17.43 2.47
C ILE A 388 19.08 16.44 2.27
N ILE A 389 18.38 16.48 1.13
CA ILE A 389 17.37 15.47 0.78
C ILE A 389 18.00 14.08 0.74
N LEU A 390 19.18 13.94 0.10
CA LEU A 390 19.90 12.66 0.04
C LEU A 390 20.27 12.14 1.45
N LEU A 391 20.80 13.01 2.32
CA LEU A 391 21.13 12.65 3.70
C LEU A 391 19.89 12.27 4.51
N MET A 392 18.76 12.97 4.30
CA MET A 392 17.49 12.66 4.95
C MET A 392 16.97 11.28 4.53
N LEU A 393 17.07 10.94 3.24
CA LEU A 393 16.71 9.61 2.74
C LEU A 393 17.60 8.53 3.34
N ALA A 394 18.92 8.74 3.36
CA ALA A 394 19.87 7.81 3.95
C ALA A 394 19.61 7.59 5.46
N PHE A 395 19.38 8.67 6.20
CA PHE A 395 19.06 8.60 7.63
C PHE A 395 17.70 7.95 7.90
N GLY A 396 16.70 8.25 7.08
CA GLY A 396 15.38 7.64 7.17
C GLY A 396 15.40 6.12 6.97
N THR A 397 16.15 5.66 5.96
CA THR A 397 16.37 4.22 5.73
C THR A 397 17.14 3.57 6.87
N TYR A 398 18.15 4.25 7.43
CA TYR A 398 18.91 3.74 8.58
C TYR A 398 18.05 3.53 9.83
N LEU A 399 17.05 4.40 10.06
CA LEU A 399 16.10 4.26 11.17
C LEU A 399 15.06 3.15 10.96
N GLY A 400 15.12 2.40 9.85
CA GLY A 400 14.14 1.35 9.54
C GLY A 400 12.75 1.89 9.22
N ILE A 401 12.62 3.18 8.90
CA ILE A 401 11.36 3.77 8.44
C ILE A 401 11.13 3.28 7.02
N SER A 402 10.48 2.11 6.89
CA SER A 402 10.17 1.42 5.63
C SER A 402 9.51 2.32 4.58
N GLN A 403 8.78 3.33 5.04
CA GLN A 403 8.06 4.32 4.24
C GLN A 403 8.98 5.29 3.47
N ILE A 404 10.25 5.44 3.86
CA ILE A 404 11.18 6.38 3.21
C ILE A 404 11.87 5.75 1.98
N ALA A 405 12.03 4.43 1.97
CA ALA A 405 12.72 3.71 0.89
C ALA A 405 11.94 3.67 -0.44
N THR A 406 10.62 3.84 -0.39
CA THR A 406 9.71 3.85 -1.55
C THR A 406 9.31 5.26 -2.01
N ILE A 407 9.91 6.31 -1.43
CA ILE A 407 9.58 7.69 -1.78
C ILE A 407 10.00 8.03 -3.21
N ALA A 408 9.06 8.58 -4.00
CA ALA A 408 9.32 9.09 -5.33
C ALA A 408 10.33 10.25 -5.31
N VAL A 409 11.49 10.04 -5.95
CA VAL A 409 12.58 11.03 -6.07
C VAL A 409 12.12 12.31 -6.79
N PHE A 410 11.21 12.18 -7.76
CA PHE A 410 10.76 13.29 -8.60
C PHE A 410 10.03 14.40 -7.81
N PRO A 411 8.98 14.12 -7.02
CA PRO A 411 8.35 15.11 -6.13
C PRO A 411 9.32 15.89 -5.25
N MET A 412 10.35 15.22 -4.71
CA MET A 412 11.36 15.86 -3.85
C MET A 412 12.23 16.83 -4.65
N LEU A 413 12.72 16.42 -5.82
CA LEU A 413 13.50 17.29 -6.71
C LEU A 413 12.69 18.50 -7.17
N ILE A 414 11.42 18.31 -7.48
CA ILE A 414 10.55 19.41 -7.89
C ILE A 414 10.30 20.34 -6.68
N MET A 415 10.13 19.82 -5.46
CA MET A 415 10.05 20.65 -4.24
C MET A 415 11.35 21.44 -3.98
N THR A 416 12.51 20.96 -4.41
CA THR A 416 13.75 21.77 -4.36
C THR A 416 13.64 23.04 -5.22
N THR A 417 12.88 23.02 -6.32
CA THR A 417 12.61 24.24 -7.13
C THR A 417 11.77 25.28 -6.38
N LEU A 418 10.99 24.87 -5.36
CA LEU A 418 10.33 25.81 -4.46
C LEU A 418 11.34 26.61 -3.65
N ALA A 419 12.45 25.98 -3.24
CA ALA A 419 13.54 26.65 -2.53
C ALA A 419 14.08 27.82 -3.36
N GLU A 420 14.25 27.63 -4.67
CA GLU A 420 14.66 28.69 -5.59
C GLU A 420 13.66 29.85 -5.58
N LYS A 421 12.36 29.57 -5.76
CA LYS A 421 11.32 30.61 -5.78
C LYS A 421 11.25 31.37 -4.46
N PHE A 422 11.40 30.67 -3.33
CA PHE A 422 11.40 31.27 -2.01
C PHE A 422 12.65 32.14 -1.78
N VAL A 423 13.84 31.64 -2.12
CA VAL A 423 15.12 32.38 -2.01
C VAL A 423 15.13 33.63 -2.90
N SER A 424 14.58 33.52 -4.11
CA SER A 424 14.41 34.65 -5.02
C SER A 424 13.45 35.69 -4.45
N ALA A 425 12.33 35.25 -3.86
CA ALA A 425 11.38 36.14 -3.19
C ALA A 425 12.01 36.87 -1.98
N LEU A 426 12.86 36.18 -1.20
CA LEU A 426 13.64 36.80 -0.11
C LEU A 426 14.56 37.91 -0.63
N GLY A 427 15.11 37.76 -1.84
CA GLY A 427 15.95 38.76 -2.52
C GLY A 427 15.19 39.99 -2.99
N GLY A 428 14.01 39.79 -3.59
CA GLY A 428 13.27 40.89 -4.21
C GLY A 428 12.30 41.63 -3.28
N LYS A 429 11.57 40.91 -2.42
CA LYS A 429 10.43 41.45 -1.64
C LYS A 429 10.71 41.55 -0.13
N GLY A 430 11.83 41.02 0.34
CA GLY A 430 12.18 40.95 1.76
C GLY A 430 11.60 39.74 2.48
N PHE A 431 12.03 39.53 3.73
CA PHE A 431 11.73 38.32 4.50
C PHE A 431 10.23 38.12 4.77
N HIS A 432 9.56 39.14 5.30
CA HIS A 432 8.14 39.04 5.64
C HIS A 432 7.25 38.77 4.43
N ALA A 433 7.47 39.48 3.32
CA ALA A 433 6.68 39.30 2.11
C ALA A 433 6.91 37.91 1.48
N ALA A 434 8.15 37.41 1.48
CA ALA A 434 8.44 36.07 0.99
C ALA A 434 7.80 34.98 1.86
N LEU A 435 7.80 35.15 3.19
CA LEU A 435 7.19 34.23 4.13
C LEU A 435 5.66 34.21 3.99
N LEU A 436 5.03 35.37 3.81
CA LEU A 436 3.60 35.46 3.54
C LEU A 436 3.23 34.77 2.22
N LEU A 437 3.96 35.02 1.13
CA LEU A 437 3.73 34.35 -0.16
C LEU A 437 3.89 32.83 -0.08
N MET A 438 4.84 32.36 0.73
CA MET A 438 5.04 30.93 0.97
C MET A 438 3.85 30.33 1.73
N PHE A 439 3.42 31.00 2.80
CA PHE A 439 2.28 30.59 3.59
C PHE A 439 1.01 30.50 2.73
N GLU A 440 0.69 31.53 1.94
CA GLU A 440 -0.45 31.54 1.03
C GLU A 440 -0.35 30.43 -0.03
N THR A 441 0.85 30.22 -0.61
CA THR A 441 1.07 29.16 -1.60
C THR A 441 0.87 27.77 -0.98
N THR A 442 1.34 27.54 0.24
CA THR A 442 1.17 26.27 0.96
C THR A 442 -0.30 26.07 1.36
N ALA A 443 -0.97 27.11 1.87
CA ALA A 443 -2.39 27.05 2.22
C ALA A 443 -3.25 26.68 1.00
N VAL A 444 -3.02 27.33 -0.14
CA VAL A 444 -3.71 26.98 -1.41
C VAL A 444 -3.41 25.54 -1.81
N SER A 445 -2.16 25.08 -1.67
CA SER A 445 -1.80 23.70 -2.01
C SER A 445 -2.45 22.67 -1.08
N LEU A 446 -2.63 23.00 0.20
CA LEU A 446 -3.35 22.15 1.17
C LEU A 446 -4.84 22.04 0.83
N ILE A 447 -5.47 23.16 0.46
CA ILE A 447 -6.87 23.17 0.00
C ILE A 447 -7.01 22.30 -1.24
N CYS A 448 -6.12 22.48 -2.23
CA CYS A 448 -6.14 21.68 -3.45
C CYS A 448 -5.90 20.19 -3.13
N TYR A 449 -4.98 19.88 -2.21
CA TYR A 449 -4.68 18.52 -1.79
C TYR A 449 -5.93 17.84 -1.21
N TRP A 450 -6.65 18.48 -0.28
CA TRP A 450 -7.87 17.90 0.29
C TRP A 450 -8.98 17.71 -0.74
N VAL A 451 -9.17 18.66 -1.65
CA VAL A 451 -10.17 18.53 -2.72
C VAL A 451 -9.81 17.38 -3.66
N VAL A 452 -8.53 17.26 -4.03
CA VAL A 452 -8.04 16.23 -4.96
C VAL A 452 -8.01 14.85 -4.32
N GLU A 453 -7.76 14.77 -3.01
CA GLU A 453 -7.77 13.52 -2.25
C GLU A 453 -9.20 12.97 -2.10
N TRP A 454 -10.23 13.79 -2.35
CA TRP A 454 -11.61 13.35 -2.27
C TRP A 454 -11.89 12.22 -3.28
N GLN A 455 -12.14 11.03 -2.76
CA GLN A 455 -12.26 9.79 -3.52
C GLN A 455 -13.34 9.86 -4.61
N TYR A 456 -14.47 10.50 -4.32
CA TYR A 456 -15.53 10.68 -5.31
C TYR A 456 -15.03 11.47 -6.54
N LEU A 457 -14.24 12.52 -6.32
CA LEU A 457 -13.71 13.34 -7.41
C LEU A 457 -12.70 12.57 -8.27
N GLN A 458 -11.82 11.78 -7.65
CA GLN A 458 -10.85 10.94 -8.38
C GLN A 458 -11.56 9.92 -9.26
N ASN A 459 -12.57 9.23 -8.72
CA ASN A 459 -13.35 8.24 -9.43
C ASN A 459 -14.16 8.86 -10.57
N LEU A 460 -14.75 10.04 -10.32
CA LEU A 460 -15.45 10.80 -11.34
C LEU A 460 -14.51 11.19 -12.49
N MET A 461 -13.31 11.68 -12.20
CA MET A 461 -12.34 12.03 -13.24
C MET A 461 -11.84 10.81 -14.01
N LEU A 462 -11.63 9.66 -13.34
CA LEU A 462 -11.12 8.47 -14.01
C LEU A 462 -12.20 7.73 -14.82
N GLY A 463 -13.44 7.70 -14.33
CA GLY A 463 -14.59 7.10 -15.03
C GLY A 463 -15.20 8.01 -16.10
N HIS A 464 -15.02 9.32 -15.99
CA HIS A 464 -15.50 10.35 -16.92
C HIS A 464 -14.44 11.45 -17.16
N PRO A 465 -13.30 11.11 -17.78
CA PRO A 465 -12.21 12.07 -18.01
C PRO A 465 -12.60 13.23 -18.95
N GLU A 466 -13.72 13.10 -19.67
CA GLU A 466 -14.29 14.15 -20.52
C GLU A 466 -14.63 15.43 -19.75
N ILE A 467 -14.79 15.36 -18.42
CA ILE A 467 -15.03 16.52 -17.57
C ILE A 467 -13.91 17.57 -17.69
N ILE A 468 -12.70 17.19 -18.10
CA ILE A 468 -11.60 18.13 -18.38
C ILE A 468 -12.01 19.18 -19.44
N LEU A 469 -12.83 18.80 -20.42
CA LEU A 469 -13.33 19.75 -21.43
C LEU A 469 -14.25 20.80 -20.80
N ILE A 470 -15.06 20.41 -19.81
CA ILE A 470 -15.89 21.33 -19.04
C ILE A 470 -15.01 22.27 -18.21
N LEU A 471 -13.95 21.76 -17.59
CA LEU A 471 -13.00 22.59 -16.83
C LEU A 471 -12.31 23.64 -17.70
N LEU A 472 -12.04 23.33 -18.97
CA LEU A 472 -11.52 24.31 -19.92
C LEU A 472 -12.52 25.46 -20.13
N LEU A 473 -13.81 25.16 -20.31
CA LEU A 473 -14.86 26.17 -20.41
C LEU A 473 -15.00 27.00 -19.13
N VAL A 474 -14.91 26.37 -17.95
CA VAL A 474 -14.91 27.07 -16.67
C VAL A 474 -13.73 28.05 -16.58
N ASN A 475 -12.51 27.61 -16.93
CA ASN A 475 -11.34 28.49 -16.93
C ASN A 475 -11.46 29.65 -17.93
N TYR A 476 -12.05 29.40 -19.10
CA TYR A 476 -12.37 30.47 -20.05
C TYR A 476 -13.31 31.51 -19.44
N GLY A 477 -14.35 31.06 -18.73
CA GLY A 477 -15.27 31.94 -17.99
C GLY A 477 -14.55 32.74 -16.90
N LEU A 478 -13.71 32.09 -16.09
CA LEU A 478 -12.90 32.74 -15.05
C LEU A 478 -11.94 33.79 -15.65
N GLY A 479 -11.40 33.54 -16.83
CA GLY A 479 -10.53 34.50 -17.53
C GLY A 479 -11.25 35.79 -17.96
N ARG A 480 -12.58 35.77 -18.08
CA ARG A 480 -13.41 36.93 -18.39
C ARG A 480 -14.01 37.59 -17.14
N TRP A 481 -13.66 37.13 -15.95
CA TRP A 481 -14.19 37.68 -14.71
C TRP A 481 -13.69 39.11 -14.46
N THR A 482 -14.62 40.07 -14.50
CA THR A 482 -14.36 41.51 -14.30
C THR A 482 -14.79 42.03 -12.91
N GLY A 483 -15.36 41.18 -12.05
CA GLY A 483 -15.77 41.58 -10.70
C GLY A 483 -14.60 41.85 -9.76
N LEU A 484 -14.82 42.68 -8.74
CA LEU A 484 -13.87 42.89 -7.65
C LEU A 484 -13.58 41.57 -6.93
N ARG A 485 -12.33 41.39 -6.48
CA ARG A 485 -11.95 40.21 -5.71
C ARG A 485 -12.61 40.24 -4.33
N LEU A 486 -12.92 39.08 -3.77
CA LEU A 486 -13.54 38.98 -2.44
C LEU A 486 -12.72 39.70 -1.36
N MET A 487 -11.39 39.56 -1.42
CA MET A 487 -10.46 40.25 -0.51
C MET A 487 -10.45 41.77 -0.72
N GLU A 488 -10.70 42.25 -1.94
CA GLU A 488 -10.83 43.68 -2.22
C GLU A 488 -12.14 44.22 -1.65
N TYR A 489 -13.22 43.44 -1.71
CA TYR A 489 -14.48 43.79 -1.08
C TYR A 489 -14.33 43.96 0.44
N VAL A 490 -13.61 43.04 1.10
CA VAL A 490 -13.32 43.14 2.54
C VAL A 490 -12.43 44.35 2.84
N ARG A 491 -11.40 44.60 2.02
CA ARG A 491 -10.46 45.72 2.22
C ARG A 491 -11.12 47.08 1.99
N PHE A 492 -12.06 47.20 1.05
CA PHE A 492 -12.74 48.45 0.70
C PHE A 492 -14.12 48.58 1.34
N ARG A 493 -14.49 47.67 2.27
CA ARG A 493 -15.79 47.68 2.94
C ARG A 493 -16.09 49.01 3.64
N GLU A 494 -15.07 49.63 4.24
CA GLU A 494 -15.23 50.94 4.90
C GLU A 494 -15.42 52.09 3.92
N VAL A 495 -14.78 52.04 2.75
CA VAL A 495 -14.92 53.08 1.72
C VAL A 495 -16.28 52.99 1.03
N MET A 496 -16.76 51.77 0.75
CA MET A 496 -18.08 51.54 0.17
C MET A 496 -19.20 51.97 1.13
N ARG A 497 -19.02 51.78 2.45
CA ARG A 497 -20.01 52.21 3.46
C ARG A 497 -20.19 53.73 3.53
N HIS A 498 -19.16 54.51 3.22
CA HIS A 498 -19.24 55.98 3.18
C HIS A 498 -19.59 56.55 1.80
N ALA A 499 -19.68 55.70 0.77
CA ALA A 499 -20.13 56.10 -0.56
C ALA A 499 -21.65 55.90 -0.76
N GLU A 500 -22.30 55.18 0.17
CA GLU A 500 -23.76 54.98 0.22
C GLU A 500 -24.48 55.96 1.18
N GLU A 501 -23.74 56.73 1.98
CA GLU A 501 -24.21 57.92 2.72
C GLU A 501 -24.04 59.18 1.87
#